data_AF-A0A7C1L191-F1
#
_entry.id   AF-A0A7C1L191-F1
#
_cell.length_a   1.000
_cell.length_b   1.000
_cell.length_c   1.000
_cell.angle_alpha   90.00
_cell.angle_beta   90.00
_cell.angle_gamma   90.00
#
_symmetry.space_group_name_H-M   'P 1'
#
loop_
_entity.id
_entity.type
_entity.pdbx_description
1 polymer ?
#
loop_
_entity_poly.entity_id
_entity_poly.type
_entity_poly.pdbx_seq_one_letter_code
_entity_poly.pdbx_strand_id
1 'polypeptide(L)' 'MKPYEITKKAYRCLRCAHEWIPTKGKYKTVDEKPKRCPNCKSEYWDREKIRKAYMKEVVKK' A
#
# COMPACT_ATOMS: atom_id res chain seq x y z
N MET A 1 -18.49 26.44 11.66
CA MET A 1 -18.25 25.72 10.38
C MET A 1 -17.17 24.67 10.63
N LYS A 2 -17.49 23.38 10.53
CA LYS A 2 -16.47 22.32 10.64
C LYS A 2 -15.85 22.10 9.26
N PRO A 3 -14.52 22.15 9.10
CA PRO A 3 -13.88 21.80 7.84
C PRO A 3 -14.13 20.32 7.57
N TYR A 4 -14.73 19.99 6.42
CA TYR A 4 -14.89 18.60 6.00
C TYR A 4 -13.58 18.14 5.37
N GLU A 5 -12.91 17.18 6.00
CA GLU A 5 -11.69 16.60 5.46
C GLU A 5 -12.06 15.62 4.35
N ILE A 6 -11.71 15.93 3.11
CA ILE A 6 -11.83 15.00 1.99
C ILE A 6 -10.68 13.98 2.09
N THR A 7 -10.83 12.98 2.94
CA THR A 7 -9.87 11.87 3.01
C THR A 7 -10.07 10.96 1.80
N LYS A 8 -9.40 11.24 0.68
CA LYS A 8 -9.27 10.28 -0.42
C LYS A 8 -8.35 9.15 0.04
N LYS A 9 -8.84 7.91 0.06
CA LYS A 9 -8.01 6.72 0.30
C LYS A 9 -7.01 6.58 -0.86
N ALA A 10 -5.73 6.87 -0.62
CA ALA A 10 -4.64 6.61 -1.55
C ALA A 10 -3.97 5.26 -1.23
N TYR A 11 -3.50 4.56 -2.26
CA TYR A 11 -2.66 3.38 -2.12
C TYR A 11 -1.20 3.75 -2.34
N ARG A 12 -0.31 3.15 -1.55
CA ARG A 12 1.15 3.31 -1.69
C ARG A 12 1.80 1.95 -1.86
N CYS A 13 2.61 1.79 -2.90
CA CYS A 13 3.37 0.60 -3.14
C CYS A 13 4.64 0.60 -2.27
N LEU A 14 4.77 -0.39 -1.40
CA LEU A 14 5.92 -0.57 -0.51
C LEU A 14 7.17 -1.14 -1.22
N ARG A 15 7.08 -1.40 -2.53
CA ARG A 15 8.18 -1.91 -3.37
C ARG A 15 8.89 -0.81 -4.14
N CYS A 16 8.13 0.05 -4.81
CA CYS A 16 8.64 1.14 -5.65
C CYS A 16 8.28 2.53 -5.14
N ALA A 17 7.63 2.63 -3.97
CA ALA A 17 7.15 3.88 -3.37
C ALA A 17 6.11 4.65 -4.21
N HIS A 18 5.56 4.05 -5.27
CA HIS A 18 4.55 4.71 -6.10
C HIS A 18 3.21 4.85 -5.36
N GLU A 19 2.63 6.05 -5.40
CA GLU A 19 1.34 6.36 -4.79
C GLU A 19 0.29 6.59 -5.87
N TRP A 20 -0.91 6.01 -5.69
CA TRP A 20 -2.01 6.21 -6.63
C TRP A 20 -3.34 6.27 -5.89
N ILE A 21 -4.26 7.05 -6.45
CA ILE A 21 -5.63 7.15 -5.97
C ILE A 21 -6.48 6.22 -6.84
N PRO A 22 -7.20 5.25 -6.26
CA PRO A 22 -8.14 4.43 -7.01
C PRO A 22 -9.28 5.32 -7.53
N THR A 23 -9.35 5.51 -8.84
CA THR A 23 -10.48 6.20 -9.48
C THR A 23 -11.67 5.25 -9.55
N LYS A 24 -12.89 5.76 -9.27
CA LYS A 24 -14.13 5.00 -9.48
C LYS A 24 -14.15 4.52 -10.94
N GLY A 25 -14.26 3.20 -11.15
CA GLY A 25 -14.26 2.58 -12.48
C GLY A 25 -12.99 1.80 -12.86
N LYS A 26 -11.88 1.93 -12.11
CA LYS A 26 -10.66 1.11 -12.38
C LYS A 26 -10.66 -0.24 -11.67
N TYR A 27 -11.44 -0.37 -10.61
CA TYR A 27 -11.62 -1.58 -9.80
C TYR A 27 -13.11 -1.90 -9.74
N LYS A 28 -13.47 -3.18 -9.88
CA LYS A 28 -14.86 -3.60 -10.12
C LYS A 28 -15.76 -3.33 -8.91
N THR A 29 -15.17 -3.26 -7.72
CA THR A 29 -15.82 -2.89 -6.47
C THR A 29 -14.91 -1.96 -5.66
N VAL A 30 -15.50 -1.13 -4.79
CA VAL A 30 -14.77 -0.21 -3.90
C VAL A 30 -13.90 -0.97 -2.89
N ASP A 31 -14.28 -2.20 -2.58
CA ASP A 31 -13.57 -3.14 -1.69
C ASP A 31 -12.51 -3.98 -2.39
N GLU A 32 -12.44 -3.96 -3.73
CA GLU A 32 -11.41 -4.69 -4.48
C GLU A 32 -10.09 -3.92 -4.40
N LYS A 33 -9.23 -4.35 -3.47
CA LYS A 33 -7.84 -3.89 -3.40
C LYS A 33 -7.12 -4.24 -4.71
N PRO A 34 -6.25 -3.36 -5.22
CA PRO A 34 -5.45 -3.68 -6.41
C PRO A 34 -4.69 -5.00 -6.17
N LYS A 35 -4.73 -5.91 -7.13
CA LYS A 35 -3.89 -7.12 -7.07
C LYS A 35 -2.41 -6.83 -7.34
N ARG A 36 -2.13 -5.76 -8.09
CA ARG A 36 -0.79 -5.38 -8.54
C ARG A 36 -0.60 -3.87 -8.50
N CYS A 37 0.63 -3.43 -8.23
CA CYS A 37 1.02 -2.02 -8.40
C CYS A 37 0.93 -1.61 -9.88
N PRO A 38 0.34 -0.46 -10.21
CA PRO A 38 0.25 0.00 -11.60
C PRO A 38 1.60 0.39 -12.22
N ASN A 39 2.60 0.71 -11.39
CA ASN A 39 3.92 1.12 -11.85
C ASN A 39 4.86 -0.08 -12.02
N CYS A 40 5.17 -0.81 -10.93
CA CYS A 40 6.13 -1.91 -10.97
C CYS A 40 5.49 -3.30 -11.25
N LYS A 41 4.17 -3.36 -11.42
CA LYS A 41 3.39 -4.61 -11.62
C LYS A 41 3.57 -5.66 -10.52
N SER A 42 4.16 -5.29 -9.37
CA SER A 42 4.36 -6.20 -8.25
C SER A 42 3.02 -6.56 -7.61
N GLU A 43 2.79 -7.86 -7.39
CA GLU A 43 1.62 -8.38 -6.67
C GLU A 43 1.70 -8.04 -5.17
N TYR A 44 2.92 -7.99 -4.64
CA TYR A 44 3.21 -7.69 -3.23
C TYR A 44 3.43 -6.19 -2.98
N TRP A 45 2.60 -5.35 -3.58
CA TRP A 45 2.72 -3.89 -3.43
C TRP A 45 2.33 -3.42 -2.03
N ASP A 46 1.47 -4.17 -1.32
CA ASP A 46 1.00 -3.89 0.03
C ASP A 46 1.87 -4.55 1.12
N ARG A 47 2.96 -5.23 0.74
CA ARG A 47 3.84 -5.92 1.68
C ARG A 47 5.20 -5.25 1.76
N GLU A 48 5.61 -4.92 2.99
CA GLU A 48 6.98 -4.47 3.26
C GLU A 48 7.97 -5.61 2.99
N LYS A 49 9.16 -5.27 2.48
CA LYS A 49 10.27 -6.22 2.47
C LYS A 49 10.73 -6.40 3.90
N ILE A 50 10.36 -7.50 4.54
CA ILE A 50 10.94 -7.86 5.83
C ILE A 50 12.43 -8.17 5.58
N ARG A 51 13.29 -7.16 5.77
CA ARG A 51 14.74 -7.37 5.77
C ARG A 51 15.02 -8.10 7.08
N LYS A 52 15.51 -9.35 7.01
CA LYS A 52 15.84 -10.22 8.17
C LYS A 52 16.96 -9.65 9.09
N ALA A 53 17.13 -8.34 9.16
CA ALA A 53 18.05 -7.68 10.08
C ALA A 53 17.49 -7.65 11.52
N TYR A 54 16.17 -7.55 11.70
CA TYR A 54 15.56 -7.29 13.01
C TYR A 54 15.27 -8.52 13.89
N MET A 55 15.43 -9.75 13.39
CA MET A 55 15.24 -10.96 14.19
C MET A 55 16.50 -11.39 14.96
N LYS A 56 17.67 -10.79 14.68
CA LYS A 56 18.92 -11.13 15.38
C LYS A 56 19.06 -10.48 16.76
N GLU A 57 18.34 -9.40 17.04
CA GLU A 57 18.51 -8.63 18.29
C GLU A 57 17.57 -9.06 19.43
N VAL A 58 16.43 -9.72 19.13
CA VAL A 58 15.44 -10.08 20.16
C VAL A 58 15.76 -11.41 20.87
N VAL A 59 16.50 -12.33 20.23
CA VAL A 59 16.82 -13.67 20.77
C VAL A 59 18.08 -13.66 21.64
N LYS A 60 18.47 -12.50 22.19
CA LYS A 60 19.73 -12.34 22.96
C LYS A 60 19.51 -11.80 24.37
N LYS A 61 18.33 -12.02 24.96
CA LYS A 61 18.03 -11.62 26.35
C LYS A 61 17.70 -12.83 27.20
#